data_AF-A0A1D2U1A8-F1
#
_entry.id   AF-A0A1D2U1A8-F1
#
_cell.length_a   1.000
_cell.length_b   1.000
_cell.length_c   1.000
_cell.angle_alpha   90.00
_cell.angle_beta   90.00
_cell.angle_gamma   90.00
#
_symmetry.space_group_name_H-M   'P 1'
#
loop_
_entity.id
_entity.type
_entity.pdbx_description
1 polymer ?
#
loop_
_entity_poly.entity_id
_entity_poly.type
_entity_poly.pdbx_seq_one_letter_code
_entity_poly.pdbx_strand_id
1 'polypeptide(L)'
;MSKFYGSSITEDKPDIDYDPSRGYTVVRQFRGTYDDLRSMASIYEFQGYRVEHRPGQTGGYGTLRVYMSALSDWPADKPLLEKWNTDANSLEKTLWQHPDVVAQTSKVSDPAGIVLLRADIEAYLGGTITTHEIVWSGTPATRKEGKEIPLTLSLILDNVASAGMDRTVFEKFILELARGQDSFVLPQKVIKRTVVVRSDSTLIEQDENLVGRIFTSDGLIARYQIPTTRKFKVTPNYFWLFHSVVVDDIAADKVQMDYEFWGAPAYSTFAYGQPVQ
;
A
#
# COMPACT_ATOMS: atom_id res chain seq x y z
N MET A 1 -17.80 -42.61 -3.03
CA MET A 1 -16.75 -43.42 -3.69
C MET A 1 -17.02 -43.41 -5.18
N SER A 2 -16.32 -42.59 -5.95
CA SER A 2 -16.27 -42.71 -7.40
C SER A 2 -15.26 -43.81 -7.74
N LYS A 3 -15.66 -44.80 -8.53
CA LYS A 3 -14.74 -45.78 -9.12
C LYS A 3 -14.31 -45.25 -10.48
N PHE A 4 -13.02 -45.06 -10.69
CA PHE A 4 -12.47 -44.83 -12.03
C PHE A 4 -12.54 -46.17 -12.78
N TYR A 5 -13.43 -46.26 -13.79
CA TYR A 5 -13.71 -47.48 -14.54
C TYR A 5 -12.42 -48.11 -15.09
N GLY A 6 -12.09 -49.33 -14.66
CA GLY A 6 -10.96 -50.13 -15.15
C GLY A 6 -9.67 -50.08 -14.34
N SER A 7 -9.56 -49.24 -13.31
CA SER A 7 -8.36 -49.14 -12.47
C SER A 7 -8.54 -49.82 -11.10
N SER A 8 -7.46 -50.38 -10.53
CA SER A 8 -7.46 -50.87 -9.14
C SER A 8 -7.43 -49.73 -8.10
N ILE A 9 -7.54 -48.48 -8.56
CA ILE A 9 -7.41 -47.27 -7.76
C ILE A 9 -8.73 -46.94 -7.07
N THR A 10 -8.66 -46.76 -5.76
CA THR A 10 -9.74 -46.23 -4.92
C THR A 10 -9.31 -44.88 -4.35
N GLU A 11 -10.15 -43.87 -4.49
CA GLU A 11 -9.97 -42.59 -3.82
C GLU A 11 -10.58 -42.64 -2.40
N ASP A 12 -9.76 -42.30 -1.42
CA ASP A 12 -10.16 -42.14 -0.03
C ASP A 12 -10.75 -40.75 0.21
N LYS A 13 -11.33 -40.54 1.40
CA LYS A 13 -11.84 -39.22 1.79
C LYS A 13 -10.69 -38.21 1.73
N PRO A 14 -10.86 -37.07 1.02
CA PRO A 14 -9.87 -36.01 1.01
C PRO A 14 -9.60 -35.49 2.42
N ASP A 15 -8.34 -35.13 2.65
CA ASP A 15 -7.88 -34.51 3.89
C ASP A 15 -7.64 -33.01 3.67
N ILE A 16 -7.75 -32.21 4.72
CA ILE A 16 -7.48 -30.77 4.67
C ILE A 16 -6.28 -30.52 5.55
N ASP A 17 -5.20 -30.10 4.91
CA ASP A 17 -3.97 -29.67 5.56
C ASP A 17 -3.91 -28.13 5.60
N TYR A 18 -3.23 -27.57 6.59
CA TYR A 18 -3.01 -26.13 6.70
C TYR A 18 -1.53 -25.84 6.90
N ASP A 19 -0.95 -25.11 5.95
CA ASP A 19 0.41 -24.61 6.01
C ASP A 19 0.37 -23.09 6.23
N PRO A 20 0.96 -22.55 7.32
CA PRO A 20 0.99 -21.10 7.57
C PRO A 20 1.61 -20.27 6.45
N SER A 21 2.44 -20.87 5.59
CA SER A 21 3.08 -20.22 4.45
C SER A 21 2.27 -20.31 3.14
N ARG A 22 1.35 -21.27 3.02
CA ARG A 22 0.64 -21.59 1.76
C ARG A 22 -0.88 -21.68 1.91
N GLY A 23 -1.39 -21.52 3.12
CA GLY A 23 -2.79 -21.64 3.46
C GLY A 23 -3.30 -23.06 3.50
N TYR A 24 -4.62 -23.18 3.40
CA TYR A 24 -5.27 -24.47 3.26
C TYR A 24 -4.81 -25.18 1.98
N THR A 25 -4.62 -26.49 2.10
CA THR A 25 -4.28 -27.39 1.00
C THR A 25 -5.14 -28.63 1.16
N VAL A 26 -5.74 -29.07 0.07
CA VAL A 26 -6.52 -30.29 0.03
C VAL A 26 -5.63 -31.41 -0.42
N VAL A 27 -5.65 -32.51 0.32
CA VAL A 27 -4.88 -33.70 0.02
C VAL A 27 -5.82 -34.79 -0.43
N ARG A 28 -5.87 -35.04 -1.73
CA ARG A 28 -6.57 -36.20 -2.29
C ARG A 28 -5.70 -37.43 -2.08
N GLN A 29 -6.30 -38.49 -1.57
CA GLN A 29 -5.59 -39.70 -1.22
C GLN A 29 -6.12 -40.86 -2.06
N PHE A 30 -5.21 -41.58 -2.71
CA PHE A 30 -5.56 -42.70 -3.56
C PHE A 30 -4.82 -43.95 -3.10
N ARG A 31 -5.49 -45.10 -3.17
CA ARG A 31 -4.94 -46.43 -2.88
C ARG A 31 -5.06 -47.31 -4.11
N GLY A 32 -4.01 -48.04 -4.45
CA GLY A 32 -3.98 -48.87 -5.65
C GLY A 32 -2.67 -49.65 -5.80
N THR A 33 -2.51 -50.34 -6.92
CA THR A 33 -1.23 -50.96 -7.27
C THR A 33 -0.17 -49.88 -7.54
N TYR A 34 1.10 -50.22 -7.38
CA TYR A 34 2.20 -49.27 -7.57
C TYR A 34 2.21 -48.67 -8.99
N ASP A 35 2.00 -49.49 -10.02
CA ASP A 35 2.04 -49.06 -11.43
C ASP A 35 0.86 -48.14 -11.79
N ASP A 36 -0.34 -48.45 -11.27
CA ASP A 36 -1.53 -47.60 -11.44
C ASP A 36 -1.33 -46.23 -10.75
N LEU A 37 -0.82 -46.24 -9.52
CA LEU A 37 -0.55 -45.01 -8.77
C LEU A 37 0.57 -44.18 -9.41
N ARG A 38 1.61 -44.80 -9.97
CA ARG A 38 2.69 -44.10 -10.69
C ARG A 38 2.19 -43.43 -11.97
N SER A 39 1.32 -44.10 -12.72
CA SER A 39 0.72 -43.54 -13.93
C SER A 39 -0.14 -42.32 -13.60
N MET A 40 -0.95 -42.42 -12.53
CA MET A 40 -1.76 -41.31 -12.05
C MET A 40 -0.91 -40.17 -11.46
N ALA A 41 0.17 -40.48 -10.75
CA ALA A 41 1.13 -39.49 -10.26
C ALA A 41 1.71 -38.67 -11.40
N SER A 42 2.10 -39.32 -12.50
CA SER A 42 2.65 -38.65 -13.69
C SER A 42 1.65 -37.67 -14.33
N ILE A 43 0.35 -37.99 -14.32
CA ILE A 43 -0.71 -37.09 -14.81
C ILE A 43 -0.81 -35.84 -13.93
N TYR A 44 -0.84 -36.01 -12.61
CA TYR A 44 -0.93 -34.89 -11.68
C TYR A 44 0.36 -34.05 -11.64
N GLU A 45 1.53 -34.67 -11.77
CA GLU A 45 2.81 -33.98 -11.92
C GLU A 45 2.85 -33.17 -13.22
N PHE A 46 2.35 -33.72 -14.33
CA PHE A 46 2.22 -32.99 -15.59
C PHE A 46 1.27 -31.78 -15.48
N GLN A 47 0.23 -31.89 -14.65
CA GLN A 47 -0.66 -30.77 -14.30
C GLN A 47 -0.04 -29.80 -13.27
N GLY A 48 1.19 -30.06 -12.82
CA GLY A 48 1.94 -29.21 -11.89
C GLY A 48 1.61 -29.41 -10.41
N TYR A 49 0.81 -30.41 -10.06
CA TYR A 49 0.52 -30.73 -8.67
C TYR A 49 1.68 -31.46 -8.01
N ARG A 50 1.88 -31.18 -6.72
CA ARG A 50 2.80 -31.95 -5.90
C ARG A 50 2.17 -33.30 -5.56
N VAL A 51 2.93 -34.36 -5.72
CA VAL A 51 2.52 -35.71 -5.34
C VAL A 51 3.50 -36.32 -4.34
N GLU A 52 2.99 -37.13 -3.41
CA GLU A 52 3.78 -37.95 -2.50
C GLU A 52 3.38 -39.41 -2.71
N HIS A 53 4.31 -40.23 -3.17
CA HIS A 53 4.11 -41.66 -3.33
C HIS A 53 4.62 -42.40 -2.10
N ARG A 54 3.75 -43.16 -1.43
CA ARG A 54 4.14 -44.06 -0.35
C ARG A 54 3.99 -45.50 -0.82
N PRO A 55 5.09 -46.25 -0.99
CA PRO A 55 4.98 -47.65 -1.34
C PRO A 55 4.24 -48.40 -0.23
N GLY A 56 3.39 -49.34 -0.62
CA GLY A 56 2.76 -50.26 0.33
C GLY A 56 3.83 -51.14 0.98
N GLN A 57 3.55 -51.66 2.18
CA GLN A 57 4.35 -52.77 2.70
C GLN A 57 4.23 -53.96 1.75
N THR A 58 5.24 -54.84 1.71
CA THR A 58 5.34 -55.97 0.79
C THR A 58 4.01 -56.72 0.65
N GLY A 59 3.42 -56.71 -0.56
CA GLY A 59 2.15 -57.37 -0.87
C GLY A 59 0.87 -56.54 -0.61
N GLY A 60 1.00 -55.28 -0.16
CA GLY A 60 -0.11 -54.36 0.08
C GLY A 60 -0.25 -53.26 -0.98
N TYR A 61 -1.40 -52.58 -0.96
CA TYR A 61 -1.63 -51.38 -1.77
C TYR A 61 -0.70 -50.24 -1.37
N GLY A 62 -0.20 -49.48 -2.36
CA GLY A 62 0.47 -48.21 -2.12
C GLY A 62 -0.52 -47.09 -1.85
N THR A 63 -0.01 -45.93 -1.45
CA THR A 63 -0.81 -44.70 -1.38
C THR A 63 -0.17 -43.58 -2.20
N LEU A 64 -1.01 -42.82 -2.90
CA LEU A 64 -0.63 -41.57 -3.56
C LEU A 64 -1.37 -40.44 -2.87
N ARG A 65 -0.64 -39.42 -2.42
CA ARG A 65 -1.22 -38.17 -1.93
C ARG A 65 -0.97 -37.09 -2.97
N VAL A 66 -2.03 -36.45 -3.44
CA VAL A 66 -1.96 -35.32 -4.37
C VAL A 66 -2.35 -34.07 -3.61
N TYR A 67 -1.43 -33.11 -3.56
CA TYR A 67 -1.61 -31.85 -2.87
C TYR A 67 -2.17 -30.81 -3.85
N MET A 68 -3.38 -30.34 -3.56
CA MET A 68 -4.12 -29.39 -4.38
C MET A 68 -4.49 -28.17 -3.55
N SER A 69 -4.62 -27.02 -4.20
CA SER A 69 -4.92 -25.74 -3.56
C SER A 69 -6.25 -25.71 -2.85
N ALA A 70 -7.24 -26.34 -3.44
CA ALA A 70 -8.57 -26.45 -2.88
C ALA A 70 -9.30 -27.62 -3.54
N LEU A 71 -10.37 -28.10 -2.90
CA LEU A 71 -11.33 -28.99 -3.54
C LEU A 71 -12.05 -28.19 -4.64
N SER A 72 -12.60 -28.88 -5.64
CA SER A 72 -13.38 -28.24 -6.70
C SER A 72 -14.60 -27.46 -6.18
N ASP A 73 -15.05 -27.72 -4.96
CA ASP A 73 -16.15 -27.05 -4.27
C ASP A 73 -15.70 -25.87 -3.37
N TRP A 74 -14.39 -25.62 -3.23
CA TRP A 74 -13.91 -24.42 -2.55
C TRP A 74 -14.21 -23.20 -3.42
N PRO A 75 -14.88 -22.16 -2.88
CA PRO A 75 -15.24 -20.99 -3.66
C PRO A 75 -13.98 -20.31 -4.24
N ALA A 76 -13.94 -20.10 -5.56
CA ALA A 76 -12.80 -19.49 -6.25
C ALA A 76 -12.54 -18.03 -5.83
N ASP A 77 -13.52 -17.41 -5.18
CA ASP A 77 -13.49 -16.05 -4.61
C ASP A 77 -13.00 -16.01 -3.16
N LYS A 78 -12.64 -17.14 -2.55
CA LYS A 78 -12.15 -17.18 -1.16
C LYS A 78 -10.65 -17.41 -1.07
N PRO A 79 -9.94 -16.61 -0.26
CA PRO A 79 -8.51 -16.80 -0.05
C PRO A 79 -8.23 -18.11 0.69
N LEU A 80 -7.16 -18.80 0.25
CA LEU A 80 -6.60 -19.99 0.90
C LEU A 80 -5.74 -19.59 2.10
N LEU A 81 -5.09 -18.44 2.00
CA LEU A 81 -4.37 -17.76 3.06
C LEU A 81 -4.64 -16.28 2.96
N GLU A 82 -4.80 -15.63 4.10
CA GLU A 82 -4.79 -14.18 4.18
C GLU A 82 -3.98 -13.77 5.40
N LYS A 83 -3.04 -12.85 5.19
CA LYS A 83 -2.19 -12.28 6.22
C LYS A 83 -2.21 -10.77 6.10
N TRP A 84 -2.35 -10.10 7.23
CA TRP A 84 -2.22 -8.65 7.33
C TRP A 84 -0.95 -8.34 8.12
N ASN A 85 -0.21 -7.32 7.68
CA ASN A 85 0.91 -6.74 8.41
C ASN A 85 0.73 -5.21 8.46
N THR A 86 1.22 -4.59 9.53
CA THR A 86 1.34 -3.14 9.64
C THR A 86 2.80 -2.82 9.78
N ASP A 87 3.27 -1.93 8.93
CA ASP A 87 4.65 -1.52 8.83
C ASP A 87 4.73 0.02 8.90
N ALA A 88 5.93 0.55 9.04
CA ALA A 88 6.19 1.97 8.97
C ALA A 88 7.19 2.24 7.85
N ASN A 89 6.82 3.12 6.93
CA ASN A 89 7.76 3.68 5.96
C ASN A 89 8.14 5.09 6.40
N SER A 90 9.26 5.59 5.89
CA SER A 90 9.70 6.96 6.08
C SER A 90 9.57 7.68 4.74
N LEU A 91 8.77 8.74 4.69
CA LEU A 91 8.65 9.59 3.52
C LEU A 91 9.36 10.91 3.80
N GLU A 92 10.29 11.29 2.94
CA GLU A 92 10.86 12.63 2.97
C GLU A 92 9.89 13.62 2.33
N LYS A 93 9.55 14.68 3.07
CA LYS A 93 8.73 15.79 2.60
C LYS A 93 9.52 17.07 2.69
N THR A 94 9.28 17.99 1.76
CA THR A 94 9.86 19.34 1.86
C THR A 94 9.38 20.05 3.13
N LEU A 95 10.23 20.85 3.77
CA LEU A 95 9.85 21.65 4.93
C LEU A 95 8.68 22.62 4.65
N TRP A 96 8.44 23.00 3.40
CA TRP A 96 7.24 23.76 3.01
C TRP A 96 5.93 23.02 3.30
N GLN A 97 5.97 21.68 3.38
CA GLN A 97 4.84 20.82 3.72
C GLN A 97 4.79 20.47 5.21
N HIS A 98 5.66 21.05 6.05
CA HIS A 98 5.63 20.83 7.48
C HIS A 98 4.29 21.30 8.07
N PRO A 99 3.63 20.55 8.97
CA PRO A 99 2.30 20.89 9.49
C PRO A 99 2.18 22.32 10.03
N ASP A 100 3.20 22.79 10.75
CA ASP A 100 3.21 24.15 11.31
C ASP A 100 3.24 25.22 10.20
N VAL A 101 4.02 25.00 9.14
CA VAL A 101 4.12 25.92 8.00
C VAL A 101 2.81 25.93 7.23
N VAL A 102 2.27 24.75 6.92
CA VAL A 102 0.97 24.61 6.23
C VAL A 102 -0.14 25.29 7.03
N ALA A 103 -0.19 25.09 8.35
CA ALA A 103 -1.19 25.70 9.22
C ALA A 103 -1.10 27.23 9.25
N GLN A 104 0.09 27.82 9.09
CA GLN A 104 0.22 29.27 8.95
C GLN A 104 -0.21 29.73 7.55
N THR A 105 0.30 29.10 6.49
CA THR A 105 -0.02 29.49 5.10
C THR A 105 -1.51 29.37 4.79
N SER A 106 -2.23 28.42 5.40
CA SER A 106 -3.69 28.29 5.24
C SER A 106 -4.50 29.45 5.84
N LYS A 107 -3.89 30.32 6.66
CA LYS A 107 -4.54 31.54 7.18
C LYS A 107 -4.64 32.64 6.13
N VAL A 108 -3.81 32.57 5.10
CA VAL A 108 -3.74 33.55 4.03
C VAL A 108 -4.73 33.14 2.94
N SER A 109 -5.73 33.99 2.68
CA SER A 109 -6.75 33.73 1.66
C SER A 109 -6.27 34.02 0.23
N ASP A 110 -5.24 34.84 0.07
CA ASP A 110 -4.67 35.21 -1.22
C ASP A 110 -3.43 34.35 -1.57
N PRO A 111 -3.52 33.45 -2.57
CA PRO A 111 -2.40 32.60 -2.96
C PRO A 111 -1.21 33.39 -3.53
N ALA A 112 -1.45 34.57 -4.13
CA ALA A 112 -0.38 35.36 -4.74
C ALA A 112 0.62 35.86 -3.68
N GLY A 113 0.14 36.31 -2.52
CA GLY A 113 0.99 36.71 -1.41
C GLY A 113 1.89 35.58 -0.88
N ILE A 114 1.39 34.35 -0.81
CA ILE A 114 2.18 33.18 -0.39
C ILE A 114 3.31 32.91 -1.39
N VAL A 115 3.04 33.02 -2.69
CA VAL A 115 4.05 32.84 -3.75
C VAL A 115 5.14 33.91 -3.65
N LEU A 116 4.77 35.18 -3.43
CA LEU A 116 5.72 36.27 -3.26
C LEU A 116 6.59 36.09 -2.01
N LEU A 117 5.98 35.69 -0.89
CA LEU A 117 6.70 35.40 0.35
C LEU A 117 7.70 34.24 0.16
N ARG A 118 7.28 33.18 -0.53
CA ARG A 118 8.17 32.06 -0.86
C ARG A 118 9.35 32.51 -1.71
N ALA A 119 9.11 33.33 -2.73
CA ALA A 119 10.17 33.89 -3.57
C ALA A 119 11.16 34.74 -2.75
N ASP A 120 10.68 35.56 -1.81
CA ASP A 120 11.55 36.36 -0.94
C ASP A 120 12.38 35.47 0.01
N ILE A 121 11.81 34.39 0.54
CA ILE A 121 12.55 33.43 1.38
C ILE A 121 13.65 32.74 0.56
N GLU A 122 13.32 32.23 -0.63
CA GLU A 122 14.28 31.57 -1.51
C GLU A 122 15.38 32.55 -1.98
N ALA A 123 15.04 33.79 -2.30
CA ALA A 123 16.00 34.83 -2.67
C ALA A 123 16.94 35.19 -1.51
N TYR A 124 16.41 35.33 -0.29
CA TYR A 124 17.18 35.61 0.91
C TYR A 124 18.18 34.49 1.22
N LEU A 125 17.74 33.24 1.14
CA LEU A 125 18.59 32.06 1.33
C LEU A 125 19.67 31.94 0.24
N GLY A 126 19.37 32.40 -0.98
CA GLY A 126 20.33 32.50 -2.08
C GLY A 126 21.33 33.65 -1.96
N GLY A 127 21.26 34.48 -0.91
CA GLY A 127 22.18 35.61 -0.68
C GLY A 127 21.75 36.91 -1.36
N THR A 128 20.50 37.02 -1.82
CA THR A 128 19.97 38.26 -2.38
C THR A 128 19.76 39.29 -1.27
N ILE A 129 20.21 40.53 -1.50
CA ILE A 129 20.25 41.58 -0.46
C ILE A 129 19.17 42.66 -0.63
N THR A 130 18.42 42.67 -1.74
CA THR A 130 17.32 43.63 -1.99
C THR A 130 16.06 42.96 -2.52
N THR A 131 14.90 43.55 -2.23
CA THR A 131 13.58 43.15 -2.75
C THR A 131 12.65 44.37 -2.83
N HIS A 132 11.39 44.15 -3.23
CA HIS A 132 10.31 45.13 -3.12
C HIS A 132 9.36 44.75 -1.98
N GLU A 133 8.76 45.75 -1.33
CA GLU A 133 7.76 45.56 -0.27
C GLU A 133 6.55 44.78 -0.81
N ILE A 134 6.11 43.76 -0.06
CA ILE A 134 4.87 43.03 -0.36
C ILE A 134 3.71 43.77 0.31
N VAL A 135 2.72 44.17 -0.50
CA VAL A 135 1.52 44.85 0.00
C VAL A 135 0.40 43.82 0.16
N TRP A 136 0.14 43.42 1.41
CA TRP A 136 -0.88 42.43 1.77
C TRP A 136 -2.32 42.99 1.83
N SER A 137 -2.49 44.31 1.74
CA SER A 137 -3.79 44.97 1.83
C SER A 137 -4.58 45.00 0.51
N GLY A 138 -3.98 44.57 -0.61
CA GLY A 138 -4.64 44.39 -1.90
C GLY A 138 -4.89 42.91 -2.19
N THR A 139 -5.99 42.57 -2.86
CA THR A 139 -6.22 41.24 -3.43
C THR A 139 -6.17 41.36 -4.96
N PRO A 140 -5.18 40.76 -5.66
CA PRO A 140 -4.06 39.99 -5.10
C PRO A 140 -3.00 40.87 -4.44
N ALA A 141 -2.22 40.29 -3.53
CA ALA A 141 -1.04 40.92 -2.98
C ALA A 141 -0.04 41.19 -4.11
N THR A 142 0.58 42.36 -4.08
CA THR A 142 1.49 42.83 -5.12
C THR A 142 2.80 43.31 -4.52
N ARG A 143 3.85 43.31 -5.34
CA ARG A 143 5.07 44.03 -5.03
C ARG A 143 4.83 45.51 -5.29
N LYS A 144 5.18 46.36 -4.33
CA LYS A 144 5.15 47.80 -4.52
C LYS A 144 6.26 48.19 -5.50
N GLU A 145 5.87 48.60 -6.71
CA GLU A 145 6.81 49.14 -7.68
C GLU A 145 7.48 50.41 -7.14
N GLY A 146 8.80 50.53 -7.32
CA GLY A 146 9.58 51.68 -6.86
C GLY A 146 10.86 51.30 -6.11
N LYS A 147 11.09 51.92 -4.94
CA LYS A 147 12.35 51.81 -4.20
C LYS A 147 12.62 50.38 -3.73
N GLU A 148 13.77 49.84 -4.11
CA GLU A 148 14.30 48.60 -3.54
C GLU A 148 14.59 48.77 -2.04
N ILE A 149 14.21 47.78 -1.26
CA ILE A 149 14.44 47.71 0.18
C ILE A 149 15.35 46.52 0.52
N PRO A 150 16.13 46.57 1.61
CA PRO A 150 16.97 45.46 2.00
C PRO A 150 16.16 44.19 2.30
N LEU A 151 16.48 43.09 1.61
CA LEU A 151 15.90 41.78 1.88
C LEU A 151 16.59 41.18 3.11
N THR A 152 15.93 41.27 4.26
CA THR A 152 16.45 40.80 5.54
C THR A 152 15.47 39.81 6.15
N LEU A 153 15.95 38.96 7.07
CA LEU A 153 15.08 38.10 7.87
C LEU A 153 13.99 38.91 8.59
N SER A 154 14.32 40.09 9.13
CA SER A 154 13.33 40.95 9.78
C SER A 154 12.20 41.34 8.83
N LEU A 155 12.54 41.79 7.61
CA LEU A 155 11.55 42.16 6.60
C LEU A 155 10.63 40.99 6.24
N ILE A 156 11.19 39.80 6.07
CA ILE A 156 10.40 38.59 5.78
C ILE A 156 9.44 38.28 6.94
N LEU A 157 9.93 38.34 8.19
CA LEU A 157 9.09 38.10 9.37
C LEU A 157 8.05 39.20 9.60
N ASP A 158 8.32 40.43 9.18
CA ASP A 158 7.34 41.52 9.16
C ASP A 158 6.23 41.22 8.15
N ASN A 159 6.58 40.78 6.93
CA ASN A 159 5.61 40.33 5.92
C ASN A 159 4.75 39.14 6.42
N VAL A 160 5.37 38.16 7.09
CA VAL A 160 4.66 37.03 7.73
C VAL A 160 3.63 37.55 8.74
N ALA A 161 4.01 38.48 9.60
CA ALA A 161 3.12 39.06 10.60
C ALA A 161 1.98 39.87 9.95
N SER A 162 2.26 40.66 8.91
CA SER A 162 1.27 41.41 8.16
C SER A 162 0.23 40.53 7.47
N ALA A 163 0.63 39.31 7.07
CA ALA A 163 -0.28 38.30 6.52
C ALA A 163 -1.08 37.54 7.59
N GLY A 164 -0.92 37.87 8.88
CA GLY A 164 -1.61 37.20 9.99
C GLY A 164 -1.02 35.85 10.40
N MET A 165 0.21 35.55 9.97
CA MET A 165 0.93 34.32 10.30
C MET A 165 1.86 34.50 11.51
N ASP A 166 2.22 33.39 12.16
CA ASP A 166 3.12 33.42 13.34
C ASP A 166 4.59 33.58 12.93
N ARG A 167 5.21 34.67 13.39
CA ARG A 167 6.64 34.97 13.18
C ARG A 167 7.56 33.87 13.70
N THR A 168 7.26 33.31 14.87
CA THR A 168 8.13 32.32 15.54
C THR A 168 8.21 31.03 14.73
N VAL A 169 7.10 30.64 14.09
CA VAL A 169 7.05 29.45 13.22
C VAL A 169 7.92 29.68 11.99
N PHE A 170 7.75 30.82 11.32
CA PHE A 170 8.53 31.15 10.12
C PHE A 170 10.00 31.42 10.40
N GLU A 171 10.34 32.00 11.55
CA GLU A 171 11.75 32.18 11.96
C GLU A 171 12.45 30.83 12.08
N LYS A 172 11.86 29.87 12.81
CA LYS A 172 12.40 28.50 12.89
C LYS A 172 12.52 27.85 11.52
N PHE A 173 11.47 27.94 10.72
CA PHE A 173 11.44 27.38 9.37
C PHE A 173 12.56 27.94 8.47
N ILE A 174 12.74 29.27 8.42
CA ILE A 174 13.79 29.91 7.62
C ILE A 174 15.18 29.56 8.15
N LEU A 175 15.35 29.45 9.48
CA LEU A 175 16.61 29.02 10.08
C LEU A 175 16.98 27.57 9.73
N GLU A 176 16.02 26.65 9.68
CA GLU A 176 16.28 25.27 9.20
C GLU A 176 16.69 25.25 7.73
N LEU A 177 15.98 26.01 6.87
CA LEU A 177 16.37 26.16 5.47
C LEU A 177 17.77 26.75 5.32
N ALA A 178 18.14 27.75 6.11
CA ALA A 178 19.47 28.36 6.11
C ALA A 178 20.58 27.40 6.57
N ARG A 179 20.24 26.37 7.36
CA ARG A 179 21.16 25.28 7.73
C ARG A 179 21.31 24.22 6.64
N GLY A 180 20.61 24.36 5.51
CA GLY A 180 20.60 23.39 4.42
C GLY A 180 19.64 22.22 4.63
N GLN A 181 18.74 22.30 5.62
CA GLN A 181 17.65 21.34 5.75
C GLN A 181 16.54 21.77 4.80
N ASP A 182 16.22 20.97 3.78
CA ASP A 182 15.15 21.25 2.82
C ASP A 182 13.93 20.33 2.99
N SER A 183 14.10 19.29 3.79
CA SER A 183 13.17 18.19 3.95
C SER A 183 13.16 17.65 5.39
N PHE A 184 12.10 16.92 5.72
CA PHE A 184 11.95 16.21 6.98
C PHE A 184 11.34 14.83 6.74
N VAL A 185 11.72 13.88 7.59
CA VAL A 185 11.17 12.51 7.53
C VAL A 185 9.82 12.47 8.24
N LEU A 186 8.79 12.09 7.52
CA LEU A 186 7.47 11.81 8.07
C LEU A 186 7.29 10.28 8.15
N PRO A 187 7.13 9.70 9.37
CA PRO A 187 6.76 8.30 9.48
C PRO A 187 5.37 8.11 8.92
N GLN A 188 5.28 7.23 7.92
CA GLN A 188 4.07 6.88 7.22
C GLN A 188 3.63 5.47 7.62
N LYS A 189 2.35 5.32 7.95
CA LYS A 189 1.79 4.01 8.27
C LYS A 189 1.54 3.24 6.97
N VAL A 190 2.03 2.01 6.91
CA VAL A 190 1.82 1.10 5.78
C VAL A 190 1.03 -0.11 6.25
N ILE A 191 0.04 -0.51 5.48
CA ILE A 191 -0.69 -1.75 5.67
C ILE A 191 -0.33 -2.67 4.49
N LYS A 192 0.12 -3.88 4.80
CA LYS A 192 0.39 -4.91 3.81
C LYS A 192 -0.62 -6.03 3.97
N ARG A 193 -1.14 -6.53 2.84
CA ARG A 193 -1.99 -7.70 2.78
C ARG A 193 -1.31 -8.71 1.89
N THR A 194 -1.17 -9.94 2.37
CA THR A 194 -0.73 -11.07 1.55
C THR A 194 -1.89 -12.02 1.44
N VAL A 195 -2.27 -12.38 0.23
CA VAL A 195 -3.36 -13.30 -0.04
C VAL A 195 -2.86 -14.41 -0.94
N VAL A 196 -3.17 -15.65 -0.60
CA VAL A 196 -2.97 -16.78 -1.51
C VAL A 196 -4.33 -17.21 -2.02
N VAL A 197 -4.50 -17.23 -3.34
CA VAL A 197 -5.71 -17.67 -4.03
C VAL A 197 -5.38 -18.81 -4.99
N ARG A 198 -6.42 -19.44 -5.53
CA ARG A 198 -6.28 -20.35 -6.66
C ARG A 198 -5.89 -19.56 -7.92
N SER A 199 -5.16 -20.19 -8.84
CA SER A 199 -4.76 -19.58 -10.11
C SER A 199 -5.93 -19.20 -11.04
N ASP A 200 -7.12 -19.77 -10.84
CA ASP A 200 -8.35 -19.43 -11.55
C ASP A 200 -9.22 -18.36 -10.84
N SER A 201 -8.67 -17.68 -9.83
CA SER A 201 -9.39 -16.65 -9.08
C SER A 201 -9.58 -15.37 -9.88
N THR A 202 -10.80 -14.84 -9.90
CA THR A 202 -11.13 -13.56 -10.53
C THR A 202 -10.74 -12.34 -9.69
N LEU A 203 -10.21 -12.54 -8.49
CA LEU A 203 -9.75 -11.46 -7.62
C LEU A 203 -8.53 -10.71 -8.19
N ILE A 204 -7.72 -11.37 -9.04
CA ILE A 204 -6.47 -10.83 -9.59
C ILE A 204 -6.74 -9.58 -10.45
N GLU A 205 -7.67 -9.65 -11.41
CA GLU A 205 -7.91 -8.57 -12.39
C GLU A 205 -8.60 -7.33 -11.80
N GLN A 206 -9.37 -7.48 -10.71
CA GLN A 206 -10.14 -6.38 -10.15
C GLN A 206 -9.29 -5.35 -9.40
N ASP A 207 -8.22 -5.81 -8.74
CA ASP A 207 -7.47 -4.97 -7.84
C ASP A 207 -6.29 -4.25 -8.53
N GLU A 208 -5.70 -4.81 -9.60
CA GLU A 208 -4.66 -4.12 -10.38
C GLU A 208 -5.12 -2.77 -10.93
N ASN A 209 -6.39 -2.68 -11.35
CA ASN A 209 -7.00 -1.44 -11.85
C ASN A 209 -7.18 -0.36 -10.77
N LEU A 210 -7.01 -0.71 -9.50
CA LEU A 210 -7.14 0.19 -8.36
C LEU A 210 -5.77 0.68 -7.84
N VAL A 211 -4.66 0.21 -8.41
CA VAL A 211 -3.32 0.73 -8.08
C VAL A 211 -3.24 2.21 -8.43
N GLY A 212 -2.64 3.00 -7.54
CA GLY A 212 -2.58 4.45 -7.63
C GLY A 212 -3.85 5.17 -7.15
N ARG A 213 -4.91 4.46 -6.76
CA ARG A 213 -6.13 5.06 -6.21
C ARG A 213 -5.99 5.31 -4.71
N ILE A 214 -6.65 6.37 -4.25
CA ILE A 214 -6.77 6.71 -2.83
C ILE A 214 -8.10 6.16 -2.31
N PHE A 215 -8.08 5.54 -1.13
CA PHE A 215 -9.25 5.08 -0.40
C PHE A 215 -9.47 5.93 0.85
N THR A 216 -10.73 6.15 1.22
CA THR A 216 -11.04 6.53 2.61
C THR A 216 -10.75 5.36 3.54
N SER A 217 -10.62 5.61 4.84
CA SER A 217 -10.43 4.52 5.81
C SER A 217 -11.60 3.54 5.79
N ASP A 218 -12.84 4.02 5.70
CA ASP A 218 -14.03 3.18 5.65
C ASP A 218 -14.12 2.39 4.35
N GLY A 219 -13.81 3.02 3.20
CA GLY A 219 -13.80 2.35 1.91
C GLY A 219 -12.74 1.27 1.79
N LEU A 220 -11.56 1.52 2.36
CA LEU A 220 -10.51 0.51 2.44
C LEU A 220 -10.97 -0.68 3.30
N ILE A 221 -11.55 -0.42 4.47
CA ILE A 221 -12.07 -1.47 5.37
C ILE A 221 -13.19 -2.25 4.69
N ALA A 222 -14.13 -1.57 4.03
CA ALA A 222 -15.28 -2.20 3.38
C ALA A 222 -14.87 -3.05 2.18
N ARG A 223 -13.98 -2.55 1.32
CA ARG A 223 -13.51 -3.24 0.11
C ARG A 223 -12.68 -4.47 0.43
N TYR A 224 -11.72 -4.34 1.35
CA TYR A 224 -10.75 -5.41 1.65
C TYR A 224 -11.07 -6.18 2.94
N GLN A 225 -12.17 -5.87 3.60
CA GLN A 225 -12.62 -6.52 4.84
C GLN A 225 -11.52 -6.55 5.92
N ILE A 226 -10.79 -5.44 6.07
CA ILE A 226 -9.62 -5.37 6.94
C ILE A 226 -10.01 -5.72 8.39
N PRO A 227 -9.30 -6.66 9.06
CA PRO A 227 -9.59 -7.02 10.43
C PRO A 227 -9.49 -5.81 11.38
N THR A 228 -10.55 -5.54 12.14
CA THR A 228 -10.61 -4.39 13.08
C THR A 228 -9.91 -4.63 14.42
N THR A 229 -9.10 -5.68 14.52
CA THR A 229 -8.38 -6.03 15.76
C THR A 229 -7.32 -4.98 16.12
N ARG A 230 -6.94 -4.88 17.41
CA ARG A 230 -6.08 -3.79 17.94
C ARG A 230 -4.74 -3.60 17.20
N LYS A 231 -4.17 -4.64 16.58
CA LYS A 231 -2.91 -4.56 15.84
C LYS A 231 -3.06 -3.89 14.45
N PHE A 232 -4.25 -3.93 13.88
CA PHE A 232 -4.54 -3.51 12.50
C PHE A 232 -5.51 -2.33 12.44
N LYS A 233 -5.62 -1.55 13.52
CA LYS A 233 -6.52 -0.40 13.56
C LYS A 233 -6.14 0.58 12.45
N VAL A 234 -6.88 0.57 11.35
CA VAL A 234 -6.82 1.58 10.29
C VAL A 234 -7.07 2.92 10.97
N THR A 235 -6.15 3.87 10.79
CA THR A 235 -6.24 5.16 11.46
C THR A 235 -7.44 5.92 10.90
N PRO A 236 -8.43 6.31 11.73
CA PRO A 236 -9.59 7.04 11.25
C PRO A 236 -9.17 8.35 10.57
N ASN A 237 -9.96 8.79 9.58
CA ASN A 237 -9.73 10.01 8.80
C ASN A 237 -8.41 10.04 8.01
N TYR A 238 -7.73 8.90 7.84
CA TYR A 238 -6.62 8.79 6.91
C TYR A 238 -7.13 8.45 5.52
N PHE A 239 -6.35 8.88 4.53
CA PHE A 239 -6.44 8.48 3.15
C PHE A 239 -5.37 7.44 2.85
N TRP A 240 -5.73 6.41 2.10
CA TRP A 240 -4.88 5.24 1.88
C TRP A 240 -4.61 5.07 0.39
N LEU A 241 -3.38 5.33 -0.04
CA LEU A 241 -2.95 5.05 -1.41
C LEU A 241 -2.77 3.54 -1.57
N PHE A 242 -3.47 2.94 -2.52
CA PHE A 242 -3.13 1.60 -2.97
C PHE A 242 -1.88 1.69 -3.85
N HIS A 243 -0.73 1.44 -3.24
CA HIS A 243 0.58 1.74 -3.82
C HIS A 243 0.98 0.69 -4.86
N SER A 244 0.83 -0.59 -4.52
CA SER A 244 1.26 -1.68 -5.38
C SER A 244 0.50 -2.96 -5.04
N VAL A 245 0.32 -3.78 -6.06
CA VAL A 245 0.02 -5.21 -5.93
C VAL A 245 1.09 -5.97 -6.70
N VAL A 246 1.68 -6.98 -6.07
CA VAL A 246 2.63 -7.91 -6.69
C VAL A 246 1.96 -9.26 -6.76
N VAL A 247 1.99 -9.89 -7.92
CA VAL A 247 1.34 -11.17 -8.19
C VAL A 247 2.42 -12.19 -8.56
N ASP A 248 2.55 -13.23 -7.74
CA ASP A 248 3.56 -14.27 -7.90
C ASP A 248 2.91 -15.67 -7.97
N ASP A 249 3.31 -16.46 -8.96
CA ASP A 249 2.98 -17.89 -9.01
C ASP A 249 3.82 -18.63 -7.96
N ILE A 250 3.17 -19.14 -6.91
CA ILE A 250 3.88 -19.88 -5.84
C ILE A 250 3.73 -21.40 -5.98
N ALA A 251 2.79 -21.84 -6.81
CA ALA A 251 2.59 -23.22 -7.25
C ALA A 251 1.75 -23.25 -8.55
N ALA A 252 1.65 -24.39 -9.22
CA ALA A 252 0.89 -24.51 -10.48
C ALA A 252 -0.59 -24.09 -10.38
N ASP A 253 -1.15 -24.18 -9.18
CA ASP A 253 -2.55 -23.88 -8.89
C ASP A 253 -2.73 -22.79 -7.82
N LYS A 254 -1.63 -22.13 -7.40
CA LYS A 254 -1.65 -21.06 -6.39
C LYS A 254 -0.94 -19.80 -6.88
N VAL A 255 -1.62 -18.69 -6.67
CA VAL A 255 -1.08 -17.35 -6.86
C VAL A 255 -1.06 -16.63 -5.52
N GLN A 256 0.06 -16.00 -5.21
CA GLN A 256 0.18 -15.07 -4.10
C GLN A 256 0.03 -13.64 -4.61
N MET A 257 -0.73 -12.84 -3.89
CA MET A 257 -0.94 -11.42 -4.14
C MET A 257 -0.51 -10.64 -2.91
N ASP A 258 0.48 -9.77 -3.07
CA ASP A 258 0.99 -8.88 -2.04
C ASP A 258 0.59 -7.44 -2.32
N TYR A 259 -0.31 -6.93 -1.50
CA TYR A 259 -0.86 -5.57 -1.58
C TYR A 259 -0.17 -4.66 -0.58
N GLU A 260 0.06 -3.42 -0.99
CA GLU A 260 0.62 -2.39 -0.13
C GLU A 260 -0.23 -1.11 -0.15
N PHE A 261 -0.62 -0.65 1.03
CA PHE A 261 -1.43 0.55 1.24
C PHE A 261 -0.70 1.56 2.11
N TRP A 262 -0.56 2.79 1.62
CA TRP A 262 0.17 3.86 2.29
C TRP A 262 -0.80 4.89 2.87
N GLY A 263 -0.81 5.04 4.19
CA GLY A 263 -1.74 5.93 4.90
C GLY A 263 -1.18 7.34 5.07
N ALA A 264 -2.00 8.36 4.83
CA ALA A 264 -1.64 9.76 5.07
C ALA A 264 -2.85 10.56 5.59
N PRO A 265 -2.63 11.60 6.42
CA PRO A 265 -3.71 12.45 6.92
C PRO A 265 -4.31 13.37 5.83
N ALA A 266 -3.60 13.56 4.72
CA ALA A 266 -4.03 14.39 3.59
C ALA A 266 -3.40 13.86 2.29
N TYR A 267 -4.02 14.18 1.16
CA TYR A 267 -3.55 13.82 -0.18
C TYR A 267 -3.94 14.90 -1.19
N SER A 268 -3.33 14.84 -2.38
CA SER A 268 -3.65 15.76 -3.47
C SER A 268 -4.80 15.21 -4.33
N THR A 269 -5.95 15.86 -4.28
CA THR A 269 -7.09 15.55 -5.17
C THR A 269 -6.78 15.83 -6.63
N PHE A 270 -5.86 16.76 -6.91
CA PHE A 270 -5.39 17.01 -8.27
C PHE A 270 -4.59 15.83 -8.82
N ALA A 271 -3.69 15.24 -8.02
CA ALA A 271 -2.85 14.14 -8.46
C ALA A 271 -3.60 12.79 -8.49
N TYR A 272 -4.49 12.55 -7.52
CA TYR A 272 -5.10 11.23 -7.31
C TYR A 272 -6.62 11.19 -7.51
N GLY A 273 -7.25 12.32 -7.82
CA GLY A 273 -8.70 12.41 -8.00
C GLY A 273 -9.48 12.33 -6.68
N GLN A 274 -10.74 11.91 -6.77
CA GLN A 274 -11.59 11.68 -5.59
C GLN A 274 -11.30 10.32 -4.96
N PRO A 275 -11.42 10.20 -3.63
CA PRO A 275 -11.11 8.97 -2.94
C PRO A 275 -12.22 7.96 -3.16
N VAL A 276 -11.85 6.69 -3.26
CA VAL A 276 -12.80 5.56 -3.25
C VAL A 276 -13.38 5.44 -1.85
N GLN A 277 -14.71 5.42 -1.78
CA GLN A 277 -15.48 5.29 -0.55
C GLN A 277 -15.88 3.85 -0.26
#